data_AF-A0AAJ1JZ05-F1
#
_entry.id   AF-A0AAJ1JZ05-F1
#
_cell.length_a   1.000
_cell.length_b   1.000
_cell.length_c   1.000
_cell.angle_alpha   90.00
_cell.angle_beta   90.00
_cell.angle_gamma   90.00
#
_symmetry.space_group_name_H-M   'P 1'
#
loop_
_entity.id
_entity.type
_entity.pdbx_description
1 polymer ?
#
loop_
_entity_poly.entity_id
_entity_poly.type
_entity_poly.pdbx_seq_one_letter_code
_entity_poly.pdbx_strand_id
1 'polypeptide(L)'
;MEKHIVKNFNPTGGKHCITNSLKQVFDYHGYRLSEEMLFGLGAGLNFLYINLKDAPMVNGRIKVFEFEEKLAQRLNIKIYCREPKAYGLAEQKAKVMINQDHPVLIYADMAYLPYLQMNKDSHFGAHAIVLFGYDDCKQQYYVSDRDTLLEPIQTPKGNMGSDYHLVSYADMEKARSSHYRPFPTKHKYLDIDFNGFTYPSEEVLIEAILETCKAMLEPATKMMGITGIKKFSQEIKKWHKFDKEKQIRSAITNYFQISKHGGTGGGIFRRMYGNFLKEAGNMYQRKDWLSIGEAYVELSVLWDTIADQLWDFSIEQDQSKLNKMSSLIDEAYYKEEKILQRLLKVTTGNVV
;
A
#
# COMPACT_ATOMS: atom_id res chain seq x y z
N MET A 1 35.68 10.12 7.32
CA MET A 1 34.65 9.11 7.03
C MET A 1 33.57 9.30 8.07
N GLU A 2 32.36 9.60 7.63
CA GLU A 2 31.27 10.06 8.47
C GLU A 2 30.25 8.93 8.67
N LYS A 3 29.72 8.84 9.89
CA LYS A 3 28.56 8.02 10.22
C LYS A 3 27.52 8.95 10.81
N HIS A 4 26.32 8.94 10.26
CA HIS A 4 25.21 9.72 10.76
C HIS A 4 23.97 8.84 10.89
N ILE A 5 23.27 8.95 12.01
CA ILE A 5 21.98 8.31 12.25
C ILE A 5 21.06 9.39 12.79
N VAL A 6 19.88 9.52 12.19
CA VAL A 6 18.85 10.48 12.61
C VAL A 6 18.51 10.23 14.08
N LYS A 7 18.67 11.25 14.92
CA LYS A 7 18.48 11.14 16.37
C LYS A 7 17.02 10.84 16.72
N ASN A 8 16.76 9.90 17.64
CA ASN A 8 15.41 9.54 18.10
C ASN A 8 14.48 8.96 17.01
N PHE A 9 15.00 8.61 15.84
CA PHE A 9 14.22 7.82 14.88
C PHE A 9 14.04 6.40 15.41
N ASN A 10 12.80 5.96 15.56
CA ASN A 10 12.45 4.62 16.02
C ASN A 10 11.75 3.86 14.89
N PRO A 11 12.42 2.88 14.25
CA PRO A 11 11.79 2.07 13.23
C PRO A 11 10.52 1.38 13.72
N THR A 12 9.48 1.36 12.89
CA THR A 12 8.22 0.63 13.20
C THR A 12 7.74 -0.22 12.05
N GLY A 13 7.15 -1.36 12.40
CA GLY A 13 6.49 -2.26 11.46
C GLY A 13 5.17 -1.70 10.97
N GLY A 14 4.67 -2.27 9.88
CA GLY A 14 3.42 -1.83 9.30
C GLY A 14 2.84 -2.69 8.20
N LYS A 15 1.68 -2.27 7.73
CA LYS A 15 0.80 -3.00 6.83
C LYS A 15 1.15 -2.79 5.38
N HIS A 16 1.43 -1.55 4.98
CA HIS A 16 1.71 -1.19 3.59
C HIS A 16 2.96 -0.31 3.51
N CYS A 17 3.82 -0.55 2.52
CA CYS A 17 5.12 0.09 2.44
C CYS A 17 5.04 1.63 2.38
N ILE A 18 4.06 2.18 1.64
CA ILE A 18 3.88 3.63 1.53
C ILE A 18 3.35 4.22 2.84
N THR A 19 2.25 3.70 3.39
CA THR A 19 1.63 4.24 4.61
C THR A 19 2.50 4.04 5.83
N ASN A 20 3.22 2.93 5.94
CA ASN A 20 4.17 2.72 7.04
C ASN A 20 5.34 3.70 6.95
N SER A 21 5.92 3.89 5.75
CA SER A 21 7.02 4.84 5.58
C SER A 21 6.56 6.27 5.88
N LEU A 22 5.36 6.66 5.44
CA LEU A 22 4.76 7.95 5.78
C LEU A 22 4.55 8.07 7.29
N LYS A 23 3.91 7.09 7.94
CA LYS A 23 3.69 7.05 9.39
C LYS A 23 5.00 7.26 10.15
N GLN A 24 6.07 6.56 9.78
CA GLN A 24 7.37 6.71 10.44
C GLN A 24 7.95 8.13 10.32
N VAL A 25 7.85 8.75 9.14
CA VAL A 25 8.30 10.15 8.94
C VAL A 25 7.41 11.13 9.71
N PHE A 26 6.10 10.91 9.72
CA PHE A 26 5.13 11.72 10.46
C PHE A 26 5.34 11.63 11.98
N ASP A 27 5.48 10.41 12.51
CA ASP A 27 5.74 10.14 13.93
C ASP A 27 7.05 10.80 14.38
N TYR A 28 8.09 10.72 13.55
CA TYR A 28 9.38 11.37 13.81
C TYR A 28 9.25 12.89 13.96
N HIS A 29 8.43 13.52 13.12
CA HIS A 29 8.15 14.95 13.19
C HIS A 29 7.09 15.34 14.25
N GLY A 30 6.59 14.37 15.03
CA GLY A 30 5.61 14.61 16.09
C GLY A 30 4.15 14.64 15.64
N TYR A 31 3.87 14.40 14.35
CA TYR A 31 2.53 14.44 13.76
C TYR A 31 1.92 13.04 13.69
N ARG A 32 1.60 12.47 14.85
CA ARG A 32 1.17 11.07 14.95
C ARG A 32 -0.18 10.82 14.27
N LEU A 33 -0.19 9.97 13.25
CA LEU A 33 -1.37 9.45 12.55
C LEU A 33 -1.17 7.95 12.29
N SER A 34 -2.21 7.14 12.47
CA SER A 34 -2.15 5.71 12.14
C SER A 34 -1.98 5.50 10.63
N GLU A 35 -1.51 4.32 10.20
CA GLU A 35 -1.50 3.98 8.78
C GLU A 35 -2.90 4.04 8.16
N GLU A 36 -3.91 3.63 8.93
CA GLU A 36 -5.30 3.67 8.50
C GLU A 36 -5.82 5.09 8.34
N MET A 37 -5.50 6.00 9.27
CA MET A 37 -5.86 7.40 9.14
C MET A 37 -5.22 8.04 7.90
N LEU A 38 -3.93 7.80 7.68
CA LEU A 38 -3.23 8.23 6.46
C LEU A 38 -3.91 7.65 5.20
N PHE A 39 -4.25 6.34 5.23
CA PHE A 39 -4.90 5.66 4.11
C PHE A 39 -6.29 6.22 3.79
N GLY A 40 -7.11 6.45 4.82
CA GLY A 40 -8.45 7.01 4.71
C GLY A 40 -8.44 8.45 4.22
N LEU A 41 -7.60 9.30 4.83
CA LEU A 41 -7.41 10.69 4.40
C LEU A 41 -6.93 10.78 2.96
N GLY A 42 -6.08 9.88 2.47
CA GLY A 42 -5.70 9.89 1.05
C GLY A 42 -6.80 9.40 0.09
N ALA A 43 -8.02 9.09 0.56
CA ALA A 43 -9.05 8.38 -0.21
C ALA A 43 -8.49 7.10 -0.85
N GLY A 44 -7.71 6.34 -0.06
CA GLY A 44 -6.83 5.30 -0.56
C GLY A 44 -7.53 4.10 -1.18
N LEU A 45 -8.72 3.74 -0.68
CA LEU A 45 -9.44 2.54 -1.11
C LEU A 45 -9.95 2.70 -2.55
N ASN A 46 -9.62 1.73 -3.40
CA ASN A 46 -10.20 1.59 -4.73
C ASN A 46 -10.31 0.11 -5.12
N PHE A 47 -10.73 -0.15 -6.35
CA PHE A 47 -10.57 -1.43 -7.01
C PHE A 47 -10.28 -1.20 -8.49
N LEU A 48 -9.35 -1.94 -9.06
CA LEU A 48 -9.04 -1.91 -10.48
C LEU A 48 -8.72 -3.31 -10.96
N TYR A 49 -9.41 -3.79 -11.99
CA TYR A 49 -9.09 -5.01 -12.72
C TYR A 49 -8.42 -4.66 -14.05
N ILE A 50 -7.21 -5.19 -14.31
CA ILE A 50 -6.51 -5.03 -15.58
C ILE A 50 -6.18 -6.40 -16.16
N ASN A 51 -6.49 -6.60 -17.44
CA ASN A 51 -6.11 -7.79 -18.18
C ASN A 51 -4.75 -7.58 -18.89
N LEU A 52 -3.64 -7.75 -18.16
CA LEU A 52 -2.30 -7.66 -18.75
C LEU A 52 -1.99 -8.92 -19.57
N LYS A 53 -1.07 -8.78 -20.54
CA LYS A 53 -0.63 -9.87 -21.42
C LYS A 53 -0.13 -11.08 -20.61
N ASP A 54 0.74 -10.83 -19.64
CA ASP A 54 1.42 -11.88 -18.88
C ASP A 54 0.52 -12.49 -17.80
N ALA A 55 -0.20 -11.65 -17.04
CA ALA A 55 -1.13 -12.09 -16.01
C ALA A 55 -2.16 -10.99 -15.71
N PRO A 56 -3.48 -11.27 -15.72
CA PRO A 56 -4.47 -10.35 -15.20
C PRO A 56 -4.18 -10.02 -13.73
N MET A 57 -4.48 -8.79 -13.33
CA MET A 57 -4.13 -8.27 -12.00
C MET A 57 -5.25 -7.37 -11.47
N VAL A 58 -5.52 -7.49 -10.17
CA VAL A 58 -6.33 -6.54 -9.41
C VAL A 58 -5.44 -5.55 -8.64
N ASN A 59 -5.96 -4.37 -8.34
CA ASN A 59 -5.34 -3.40 -7.43
C ASN A 59 -6.42 -2.84 -6.50
N GLY A 60 -6.12 -2.74 -5.20
CA GLY A 60 -7.03 -2.29 -4.15
C GLY A 60 -6.96 -0.83 -3.75
N ARG A 61 -6.12 -0.03 -4.42
CA ARG A 61 -5.87 1.34 -4.05
C ARG A 61 -5.79 2.28 -5.24
N ILE A 62 -5.91 3.57 -4.95
CA ILE A 62 -5.68 4.64 -5.93
C ILE A 62 -4.21 4.68 -6.38
N LYS A 63 -3.95 5.49 -7.42
CA LYS A 63 -2.61 5.68 -7.97
C LYS A 63 -1.68 6.30 -6.92
N VAL A 64 -0.41 5.90 -6.99
CA VAL A 64 0.66 6.60 -6.28
C VAL A 64 0.75 8.04 -6.79
N PHE A 65 1.09 8.96 -5.90
CA PHE A 65 1.11 10.42 -6.03
C PHE A 65 -0.25 11.11 -5.99
N GLU A 66 -1.30 10.52 -6.58
CA GLU A 66 -2.67 10.99 -6.34
C GLU A 66 -3.04 10.84 -4.85
N PHE A 67 -2.59 9.75 -4.22
CA PHE A 67 -2.74 9.51 -2.78
C PHE A 67 -2.03 10.57 -1.93
N GLU A 68 -0.75 10.82 -2.21
CA GLU A 68 0.07 11.79 -1.51
C GLU A 68 -0.43 13.22 -1.71
N GLU A 69 -0.92 13.58 -2.89
CA GLU A 69 -1.53 14.90 -3.18
C GLU A 69 -2.78 15.14 -2.33
N LYS A 70 -3.70 14.16 -2.27
CA LYS A 70 -4.92 14.25 -1.46
C LYS A 70 -4.60 14.34 0.03
N LEU A 71 -3.65 13.53 0.49
CA LEU A 71 -3.17 13.56 1.87
C LEU A 71 -2.59 14.94 2.22
N ALA A 72 -1.75 15.48 1.34
CA ALA A 72 -1.14 16.79 1.52
C ALA A 72 -2.19 17.90 1.65
N GLN A 73 -3.19 17.91 0.75
CA GLN A 73 -4.29 18.87 0.78
C GLN A 73 -5.07 18.80 2.10
N ARG A 74 -5.45 17.60 2.54
CA ARG A 74 -6.31 17.40 3.73
C ARG A 74 -5.62 17.67 5.06
N LEU A 75 -4.30 17.53 5.10
CA LEU A 75 -3.49 17.82 6.28
C LEU A 75 -2.87 19.21 6.24
N ASN A 76 -3.13 20.00 5.19
CA ASN A 76 -2.55 21.32 4.97
C ASN A 76 -1.01 21.31 5.02
N ILE A 77 -0.40 20.31 4.39
CA ILE A 77 1.05 20.15 4.24
C ILE A 77 1.42 20.11 2.75
N LYS A 78 2.71 20.03 2.43
CA LYS A 78 3.17 19.80 1.06
C LYS A 78 3.97 18.51 0.99
N ILE A 79 3.65 17.67 0.01
CA ILE A 79 4.40 16.45 -0.29
C ILE A 79 4.89 16.57 -1.74
N TYR A 80 6.21 16.63 -1.93
CA TYR A 80 6.82 16.68 -3.25
C TYR A 80 7.48 15.34 -3.58
N CYS A 81 7.03 14.70 -4.65
CA CYS A 81 7.79 13.60 -5.22
C CYS A 81 8.93 14.16 -6.08
N ARG A 82 10.16 13.97 -5.61
CA ARG A 82 11.37 14.40 -6.31
C ARG A 82 11.92 13.24 -7.13
N GLU A 83 12.16 13.46 -8.43
CA GLU A 83 12.83 12.51 -9.33
C GLU A 83 14.21 13.09 -9.76
N PRO A 84 15.29 12.92 -8.98
CA PRO A 84 16.63 13.34 -9.41
C PRO A 84 17.04 12.70 -10.74
N LYS A 85 17.86 13.38 -11.54
CA LYS A 85 18.30 12.88 -12.86
C LYS A 85 19.38 11.78 -12.80
N ALA A 86 20.04 11.62 -11.65
CA ALA A 86 21.11 10.67 -11.43
C ALA A 86 21.16 10.22 -9.97
N TYR A 87 21.63 8.99 -9.73
CA TYR A 87 21.76 8.43 -8.38
C TYR A 87 22.63 9.29 -7.46
N GLY A 88 23.79 9.77 -7.93
CA GLY A 88 24.70 10.59 -7.10
C GLY A 88 24.04 11.86 -6.54
N LEU A 89 23.13 12.50 -7.29
CA LEU A 89 22.36 13.64 -6.79
C LEU A 89 21.33 13.20 -5.72
N ALA A 90 20.70 12.04 -5.92
CA ALA A 90 19.72 11.48 -5.01
C ALA A 90 20.35 11.00 -3.69
N GLU A 91 21.57 10.48 -3.76
CA GLU A 91 22.42 10.12 -2.62
C GLU A 91 22.86 11.37 -1.85
N GLN A 92 23.40 12.38 -2.55
CA GLN A 92 23.80 13.64 -1.90
C GLN A 92 22.63 14.27 -1.15
N LYS A 93 21.43 14.31 -1.76
CA LYS A 93 20.22 14.84 -1.11
C LYS A 93 19.82 14.03 0.12
N ALA A 94 19.85 12.70 0.03
CA ALA A 94 19.54 11.84 1.17
C ALA A 94 20.50 12.07 2.35
N LYS A 95 21.82 12.18 2.09
CA LYS A 95 22.81 12.46 3.14
C LYS A 95 22.62 13.85 3.76
N VAL A 96 22.31 14.88 2.96
CA VAL A 96 22.01 16.22 3.48
C VAL A 96 20.81 16.20 4.43
N MET A 97 19.72 15.53 4.05
CA MET A 97 18.53 15.40 4.90
C MET A 97 18.85 14.63 6.17
N ILE A 98 19.54 13.49 6.07
CA ILE A 98 19.94 12.69 7.23
C ILE A 98 20.81 13.51 8.18
N ASN A 99 21.79 14.28 7.68
CA ASN A 99 22.66 15.14 8.50
C ASN A 99 21.92 16.29 9.19
N GLN A 100 20.75 16.64 8.68
CA GLN A 100 19.82 17.61 9.28
C GLN A 100 18.79 16.92 10.20
N ASP A 101 19.04 15.66 10.60
CA ASP A 101 18.13 14.87 11.41
C ASP A 101 16.75 14.71 10.73
N HIS A 102 16.69 14.53 9.40
CA HIS A 102 15.46 14.21 8.66
C HIS A 102 15.53 12.79 8.05
N PRO A 103 14.64 11.85 8.43
CA PRO A 103 14.55 10.56 7.77
C PRO A 103 13.98 10.73 6.35
N VAL A 104 14.44 9.90 5.41
CA VAL A 104 14.16 10.08 3.99
C VAL A 104 13.34 8.91 3.46
N LEU A 105 12.08 9.16 3.12
CA LEU A 105 11.25 8.19 2.41
C LEU A 105 11.68 8.13 0.95
N ILE A 106 12.13 6.96 0.51
CA ILE A 106 12.58 6.70 -0.86
C ILE A 106 11.78 5.58 -1.52
N TYR A 107 11.85 5.49 -2.85
CA TYR A 107 11.39 4.33 -3.58
C TYR A 107 12.56 3.48 -4.06
N ALA A 108 12.46 2.17 -3.86
CA ALA A 108 13.46 1.18 -4.19
C ALA A 108 12.83 -0.01 -4.93
N ASP A 109 13.67 -0.74 -5.67
CA ASP A 109 13.26 -1.99 -6.31
C ASP A 109 13.54 -3.16 -5.37
N MET A 110 12.47 -3.88 -5.02
CA MET A 110 12.52 -4.98 -4.06
C MET A 110 13.51 -6.09 -4.45
N ALA A 111 13.71 -6.34 -5.75
CA ALA A 111 14.63 -7.39 -6.22
C ALA A 111 16.10 -7.10 -5.89
N TYR A 112 16.44 -5.83 -5.65
CA TYR A 112 17.79 -5.41 -5.28
C TYR A 112 17.99 -5.19 -3.78
N LEU A 113 16.95 -5.42 -2.96
CA LEU A 113 17.02 -5.33 -1.50
C LEU A 113 17.34 -6.72 -0.92
N PRO A 114 18.57 -6.96 -0.42
CA PRO A 114 19.02 -8.32 -0.10
C PRO A 114 18.18 -9.02 0.97
N TYR A 115 17.66 -8.25 1.94
CA TYR A 115 16.87 -8.77 3.05
C TYR A 115 15.49 -9.32 2.63
N LEU A 116 14.93 -8.86 1.49
CA LEU A 116 13.66 -9.36 0.95
C LEU A 116 13.80 -10.71 0.25
N GLN A 117 15.03 -11.16 -0.03
CA GLN A 117 15.34 -12.50 -0.57
C GLN A 117 14.52 -12.85 -1.83
N MET A 118 14.22 -11.83 -2.64
CA MET A 118 13.43 -11.98 -3.86
C MET A 118 14.19 -12.73 -4.94
N ASN A 119 13.45 -13.32 -5.89
CA ASN A 119 14.06 -13.76 -7.13
C ASN A 119 14.57 -12.53 -7.89
N LYS A 120 15.76 -12.63 -8.47
CA LYS A 120 16.42 -11.56 -9.23
C LYS A 120 15.56 -10.98 -10.36
N ASP A 121 14.62 -11.76 -10.89
CA ASP A 121 13.75 -11.34 -12.00
C ASP A 121 12.40 -10.75 -11.51
N SER A 122 12.15 -10.71 -10.19
CA SER A 122 10.90 -10.23 -9.58
C SER A 122 10.95 -8.74 -9.22
N HIS A 123 11.19 -7.91 -10.23
CA HIS A 123 11.35 -6.47 -10.05
C HIS A 123 10.05 -5.73 -9.69
N PHE A 124 10.13 -4.85 -8.69
CA PHE A 124 9.05 -3.93 -8.29
C PHE A 124 9.63 -2.64 -7.71
N GLY A 125 9.84 -1.62 -8.56
CA GLY A 125 10.43 -0.34 -8.20
C GLY A 125 9.46 0.71 -7.64
N ALA A 126 8.33 0.28 -7.08
CA ALA A 126 7.38 1.16 -6.37
C ALA A 126 7.28 0.82 -4.88
N HIS A 127 8.30 0.15 -4.31
CA HIS A 127 8.38 -0.15 -2.89
C HIS A 127 8.95 1.02 -2.12
N ALA A 128 8.27 1.45 -1.06
CA ALA A 128 8.68 2.59 -0.24
C ALA A 128 9.35 2.11 1.05
N ILE A 129 10.49 2.73 1.37
CA ILE A 129 11.30 2.46 2.57
C ILE A 129 11.83 3.79 3.13
N VAL A 130 12.31 3.78 4.37
CA VAL A 130 12.87 4.96 5.03
C VAL A 130 14.38 4.79 5.25
N LEU A 131 15.18 5.70 4.69
CA LEU A 131 16.58 5.85 5.08
C LEU A 131 16.66 6.73 6.33
N PHE A 132 17.32 6.25 7.38
CA PHE A 132 17.47 7.03 8.62
C PHE A 132 18.92 7.11 9.10
N GLY A 133 19.88 6.67 8.29
CA GLY A 133 21.29 6.80 8.58
C GLY A 133 22.18 6.27 7.47
N TYR A 134 23.47 6.55 7.59
CA TYR A 134 24.52 5.99 6.74
C TYR A 134 25.84 5.82 7.50
N ASP A 135 26.71 4.96 6.99
CA ASP A 135 28.06 4.72 7.49
C ASP A 135 29.02 4.66 6.29
N ASP A 136 29.81 5.71 6.08
CA ASP A 136 30.77 5.77 4.96
C ASP A 136 31.96 4.83 5.16
N CYS A 137 32.33 4.48 6.39
CA CYS A 137 33.38 3.49 6.64
C CYS A 137 32.94 2.11 6.15
N LYS A 138 31.66 1.77 6.34
CA LYS A 138 31.07 0.49 5.93
C LYS A 138 30.39 0.52 4.56
N GLN A 139 30.24 1.70 3.95
CA GLN A 139 29.53 1.91 2.68
C GLN A 139 28.10 1.36 2.72
N GLN A 140 27.35 1.69 3.77
CA GLN A 140 26.01 1.16 4.03
C GLN A 140 25.02 2.23 4.50
N TYR A 141 23.75 2.04 4.15
CA TYR A 141 22.60 2.78 4.69
C TYR A 141 21.92 1.98 5.80
N TYR A 142 21.38 2.71 6.78
CA TYR A 142 20.41 2.21 7.74
C TYR A 142 19.00 2.43 7.17
N VAL A 143 18.26 1.33 7.03
CA VAL A 143 16.96 1.29 6.34
C VAL A 143 15.90 0.74 7.27
N SER A 144 14.75 1.40 7.36
CA SER A 144 13.53 0.84 7.93
C SER A 144 12.55 0.51 6.80
N ASP A 145 11.93 -0.66 6.91
CA ASP A 145 10.88 -1.16 6.02
C ASP A 145 9.65 -1.52 6.89
N ARG A 146 8.67 -2.22 6.35
CA ARG A 146 7.42 -2.57 7.04
C ARG A 146 7.54 -3.78 7.99
N ASP A 147 8.66 -4.47 7.99
CA ASP A 147 8.93 -5.58 8.90
C ASP A 147 9.56 -5.11 10.21
N THR A 148 9.34 -5.87 11.29
CA THR A 148 10.07 -5.77 12.56
C THR A 148 10.27 -7.17 13.14
N LEU A 149 10.99 -7.27 14.25
CA LEU A 149 11.07 -8.53 15.01
C LEU A 149 9.69 -9.03 15.48
N LEU A 150 8.77 -8.12 15.77
CA LEU A 150 7.41 -8.45 16.23
C LEU A 150 6.41 -8.66 15.09
N GLU A 151 6.66 -8.04 13.93
CA GLU A 151 5.80 -8.10 12.75
C GLU A 151 6.63 -8.57 11.53
N PRO A 152 7.04 -9.84 11.48
CA PRO A 152 7.81 -10.35 10.36
C PRO A 152 6.96 -10.40 9.08
N ILE A 153 7.62 -10.23 7.94
CA ILE A 153 7.03 -10.40 6.60
C ILE A 153 7.45 -11.73 6.00
N GLN A 154 6.62 -12.25 5.10
CA GLN A 154 6.96 -13.45 4.34
C GLN A 154 7.79 -13.09 3.11
N THR A 155 8.92 -13.77 2.93
CA THR A 155 9.77 -13.70 1.74
C THR A 155 9.74 -15.05 1.01
N PRO A 156 10.24 -15.14 -0.24
CA PRO A 156 10.35 -16.42 -0.96
C PRO A 156 11.17 -17.50 -0.23
N LYS A 157 12.05 -17.10 0.69
CA LYS A 157 12.92 -18.02 1.45
C LYS A 157 12.50 -18.20 2.91
N GLY A 158 11.33 -17.69 3.29
CA GLY A 158 10.79 -17.81 4.65
C GLY A 158 10.45 -16.47 5.28
N ASN A 159 10.05 -16.49 6.56
CA ASN A 159 9.73 -15.27 7.29
C ASN A 159 11.00 -14.51 7.64
N MET A 160 10.93 -13.19 7.55
CA MET A 160 12.03 -12.28 7.84
C MET A 160 11.46 -11.08 8.61
N GLY A 161 12.14 -10.69 9.68
CA GLY A 161 11.78 -9.54 10.49
C GLY A 161 13.01 -8.97 11.17
N SER A 162 13.26 -7.68 10.99
CA SER A 162 14.30 -6.93 11.68
C SER A 162 13.80 -5.51 11.91
N ASP A 163 14.13 -4.92 13.05
CA ASP A 163 13.72 -3.53 13.32
C ASP A 163 14.37 -2.56 12.32
N TYR A 164 15.54 -2.91 11.77
CA TYR A 164 16.15 -2.20 10.65
C TYR A 164 17.07 -3.12 9.83
N HIS A 165 17.42 -2.66 8.64
CA HIS A 165 18.31 -3.34 7.71
C HIS A 165 19.53 -2.49 7.38
N LEU A 166 20.66 -3.16 7.11
CA LEU A 166 21.85 -2.53 6.55
C LEU A 166 21.92 -2.87 5.06
N VAL A 167 21.87 -1.85 4.21
CA VAL A 167 21.92 -2.01 2.75
C VAL A 167 23.17 -1.34 2.21
N SER A 168 23.97 -2.07 1.43
CA SER A 168 25.18 -1.50 0.82
C SER A 168 24.85 -0.34 -0.11
N TYR A 169 25.76 0.62 -0.26
CA TYR A 169 25.60 1.72 -1.23
C TYR A 169 25.42 1.17 -2.65
N ALA A 170 26.14 0.10 -3.01
CA ALA A 170 26.03 -0.55 -4.31
C ALA A 170 24.65 -1.19 -4.56
N ASP A 171 24.06 -1.85 -3.57
CA ASP A 171 22.73 -2.44 -3.71
C ASP A 171 21.64 -1.36 -3.70
N MET A 172 21.81 -0.32 -2.87
CA MET A 172 20.91 0.84 -2.86
C MET A 172 20.95 1.60 -4.20
N GLU A 173 22.12 1.74 -4.82
CA GLU A 173 22.26 2.32 -6.15
C GLU A 173 21.49 1.51 -7.20
N LYS A 174 21.66 0.18 -7.24
CA LYS A 174 20.89 -0.70 -8.14
C LYS A 174 19.40 -0.56 -7.89
N ALA A 175 18.98 -0.63 -6.62
CA ALA A 175 17.59 -0.52 -6.22
C ALA A 175 16.97 0.80 -6.70
N ARG A 176 17.63 1.92 -6.40
CA ARG A 176 17.14 3.26 -6.75
C ARG A 176 17.32 3.62 -8.22
N SER A 177 18.13 2.90 -8.98
CA SER A 177 18.38 3.12 -10.41
C SER A 177 17.63 2.17 -11.33
N SER A 178 16.83 1.25 -10.78
CA SER A 178 16.03 0.30 -11.56
C SER A 178 15.12 0.98 -12.60
N HIS A 179 15.19 0.47 -13.83
CA HIS A 179 14.39 0.90 -14.98
C HIS A 179 13.28 -0.10 -15.36
N TYR A 180 13.10 -1.18 -14.58
CA TYR A 180 12.15 -2.23 -14.88
C TYR A 180 10.72 -1.69 -14.90
N ARG A 181 9.98 -2.06 -15.95
CA ARG A 181 8.57 -1.69 -16.15
C ARG A 181 7.67 -2.69 -15.42
N PRO A 182 6.49 -2.25 -14.95
CA PRO A 182 5.89 -0.93 -15.16
C PRO A 182 6.31 0.13 -14.13
N PHE A 183 7.09 -0.24 -13.11
CA PHE A 183 7.38 0.60 -11.95
C PHE A 183 8.87 0.96 -11.83
N PRO A 184 9.42 1.86 -12.68
CA PRO A 184 10.81 2.29 -12.53
C PRO A 184 10.97 3.17 -11.28
N THR A 185 12.07 3.00 -10.55
CA THR A 185 12.33 3.74 -9.29
C THR A 185 12.70 5.19 -9.54
N LYS A 186 13.49 5.48 -10.59
CA LYS A 186 13.90 6.84 -10.98
C LYS A 186 14.48 7.66 -9.81
N HIS A 187 15.19 6.99 -8.90
CA HIS A 187 15.82 7.59 -7.72
C HIS A 187 14.86 8.37 -6.80
N LYS A 188 13.56 8.12 -6.89
CA LYS A 188 12.50 8.90 -6.24
C LYS A 188 12.66 8.97 -4.73
N TYR A 189 12.33 10.14 -4.18
CA TYR A 189 12.11 10.34 -2.75
C TYR A 189 10.97 11.33 -2.51
N LEU A 190 10.38 11.28 -1.32
CA LEU A 190 9.40 12.27 -0.88
C LEU A 190 10.07 13.33 -0.01
N ASP A 191 9.78 14.58 -0.34
CA ASP A 191 10.18 15.79 0.37
C ASP A 191 8.91 16.39 0.99
N ILE A 192 8.79 16.33 2.31
CA ILE A 192 7.57 16.65 3.04
C ILE A 192 7.79 17.91 3.87
N ASP A 193 7.00 18.94 3.59
CA ASP A 193 6.96 20.19 4.33
C ASP A 193 5.72 20.20 5.22
N PHE A 194 5.94 20.04 6.53
CA PHE A 194 4.89 20.06 7.53
C PHE A 194 4.46 21.47 7.96
N ASN A 195 5.02 22.53 7.36
CA ASN A 195 4.59 23.90 7.67
C ASN A 195 3.12 24.09 7.26
N GLY A 196 2.26 24.20 8.26
CA GLY A 196 0.81 24.31 8.08
C GLY A 196 0.02 23.09 8.54
N PHE A 197 0.67 22.02 9.01
CA PHE A 197 -0.01 20.80 9.44
C PHE A 197 -1.20 21.09 10.35
N THR A 198 -2.34 20.51 10.02
CA THR A 198 -3.54 20.49 10.85
C THR A 198 -4.07 19.07 10.97
N TYR A 199 -4.48 18.69 12.18
CA TYR A 199 -5.25 17.45 12.35
C TYR A 199 -6.58 17.54 11.60
N PRO A 200 -7.07 16.42 11.02
CA PRO A 200 -8.27 16.45 10.19
C PRO A 200 -9.52 16.73 11.03
N SER A 201 -10.33 17.69 10.59
CA SER A 201 -11.65 17.94 11.14
C SER A 201 -12.65 16.84 10.70
N GLU A 202 -13.88 16.84 11.27
CA GLU A 202 -14.91 15.91 10.82
C GLU A 202 -15.26 16.14 9.35
N GLU A 203 -15.28 17.39 8.90
CA GLU A 203 -15.54 17.79 7.52
C GLU A 203 -14.50 17.21 6.56
N VAL A 204 -13.21 17.28 6.91
CA VAL A 204 -12.12 16.69 6.11
C VAL A 204 -12.27 15.17 5.99
N LEU A 205 -12.71 14.49 7.06
CA LEU A 205 -12.98 13.06 7.03
C LEU A 205 -14.21 12.73 6.18
N ILE A 206 -15.28 13.51 6.29
CA ILE A 206 -16.47 13.42 5.45
C ILE A 206 -16.08 13.54 3.98
N GLU A 207 -15.28 14.54 3.60
CA GLU A 207 -14.79 14.71 2.24
C GLU A 207 -14.02 13.48 1.73
N ALA A 208 -13.10 12.94 2.54
CA ALA A 208 -12.31 11.76 2.18
C ALA A 208 -13.18 10.50 2.00
N ILE A 209 -14.17 10.31 2.88
CA ILE A 209 -15.12 9.20 2.81
C ILE A 209 -16.01 9.33 1.57
N LEU A 210 -16.56 10.53 1.32
CA LEU A 210 -17.43 10.78 0.17
C LEU A 210 -16.68 10.61 -1.16
N GLU A 211 -15.43 11.06 -1.23
CA GLU A 211 -14.60 10.84 -2.41
C GLU A 211 -14.35 9.35 -2.66
N THR A 212 -14.06 8.57 -1.60
CA THR A 212 -13.90 7.12 -1.70
C THR A 212 -15.20 6.44 -2.17
N CYS A 213 -16.35 6.82 -1.58
CA CYS A 213 -17.66 6.32 -1.99
C CYS A 213 -17.92 6.59 -3.47
N LYS A 214 -17.69 7.83 -3.93
CA LYS A 214 -17.87 8.22 -5.34
C LYS A 214 -16.95 7.43 -6.26
N ALA A 215 -15.66 7.32 -5.94
CA ALA A 215 -14.69 6.58 -6.76
C ALA A 215 -15.06 5.09 -6.91
N MET A 216 -15.65 4.50 -5.86
CA MET A 216 -16.07 3.10 -5.86
C MET A 216 -17.42 2.85 -6.52
N LEU A 217 -18.43 3.69 -6.26
CA LEU A 217 -19.82 3.53 -6.73
C LEU A 217 -20.04 4.10 -8.14
N GLU A 218 -19.33 5.17 -8.50
CA GLU A 218 -19.45 5.86 -9.78
C GLU A 218 -18.12 5.84 -10.57
N PRO A 219 -17.55 4.65 -10.86
CA PRO A 219 -16.25 4.55 -11.48
C PRO A 219 -16.28 5.02 -12.94
N ALA A 220 -15.20 5.69 -13.37
CA ALA A 220 -15.05 6.18 -14.75
C ALA A 220 -15.01 5.06 -15.81
N THR A 221 -14.70 3.82 -15.42
CA THR A 221 -14.64 2.67 -16.33
C THR A 221 -15.19 1.41 -15.66
N LYS A 222 -15.64 0.45 -16.48
CA LYS A 222 -16.09 -0.88 -16.01
C LYS A 222 -14.99 -1.76 -15.37
N MET A 223 -13.75 -1.27 -15.36
CA MET A 223 -12.61 -1.94 -14.74
C MET A 223 -12.38 -1.46 -13.30
N MET A 224 -13.05 -0.39 -12.87
CA MET A 224 -12.79 0.27 -11.59
C MET A 224 -13.95 0.14 -10.60
N GLY A 225 -13.67 0.39 -9.32
CA GLY A 225 -14.66 0.38 -8.25
C GLY A 225 -15.43 -0.95 -8.17
N ILE A 226 -16.69 -0.88 -7.75
CA ILE A 226 -17.55 -2.06 -7.64
C ILE A 226 -17.73 -2.79 -8.99
N THR A 227 -17.74 -2.05 -10.10
CA THR A 227 -17.86 -2.65 -11.43
C THR A 227 -16.62 -3.47 -11.81
N GLY A 228 -15.45 -3.05 -11.35
CA GLY A 228 -14.20 -3.79 -11.46
C GLY A 228 -14.22 -5.11 -10.69
N ILE A 229 -14.81 -5.13 -9.49
CA ILE A 229 -14.98 -6.35 -8.69
C ILE A 229 -15.90 -7.33 -9.45
N LYS A 230 -17.03 -6.85 -9.95
CA LYS A 230 -17.95 -7.66 -10.76
C LYS A 230 -17.28 -8.19 -12.02
N LYS A 231 -16.45 -7.36 -12.68
CA LYS A 231 -15.68 -7.81 -13.83
C LYS A 231 -14.69 -8.90 -13.44
N PHE A 232 -13.97 -8.76 -12.33
CA PHE A 232 -13.05 -9.78 -11.86
C PHE A 232 -13.74 -11.12 -11.57
N SER A 233 -14.94 -11.10 -10.95
CA SER A 233 -15.74 -12.31 -10.70
C SER A 233 -16.06 -13.06 -11.99
N GLN A 234 -16.27 -12.35 -13.10
CA GLN A 234 -16.56 -12.94 -14.40
C GLN A 234 -15.31 -13.41 -15.15
N GLU A 235 -14.23 -12.63 -15.10
CA GLU A 235 -13.00 -12.90 -15.86
C GLU A 235 -12.19 -14.06 -15.27
N ILE A 236 -12.20 -14.25 -13.94
CA ILE A 236 -11.46 -15.35 -13.30
C ILE A 236 -11.89 -16.72 -13.82
N LYS A 237 -13.17 -16.89 -14.17
CA LYS A 237 -13.67 -18.13 -14.79
C LYS A 237 -12.99 -18.42 -16.11
N LYS A 238 -12.58 -17.40 -16.87
CA LYS A 238 -11.96 -17.57 -18.20
C LYS A 238 -10.51 -18.05 -18.11
N TRP A 239 -9.92 -18.10 -16.92
CA TRP A 239 -8.55 -18.55 -16.72
C TRP A 239 -8.35 -20.02 -17.10
N HIS A 240 -9.41 -20.84 -17.16
CA HIS A 240 -9.35 -22.21 -17.71
C HIS A 240 -8.83 -22.26 -19.17
N LYS A 241 -8.87 -21.14 -19.90
CA LYS A 241 -8.35 -21.02 -21.27
C LYS A 241 -6.88 -20.64 -21.33
N PHE A 242 -6.28 -20.24 -20.21
CA PHE A 242 -4.86 -19.91 -20.14
C PHE A 242 -4.03 -21.19 -20.10
N ASP A 243 -2.79 -21.11 -20.56
CA ASP A 243 -1.81 -22.15 -20.25
C ASP A 243 -1.52 -22.20 -18.74
N LYS A 244 -0.92 -23.30 -18.29
CA LYS A 244 -0.65 -23.58 -16.88
C LYS A 244 0.23 -22.50 -16.24
N GLU A 245 1.24 -22.01 -16.96
CA GLU A 245 2.16 -21.01 -16.43
C GLU A 245 1.45 -19.69 -16.15
N LYS A 246 0.62 -19.23 -17.10
CA LYS A 246 -0.19 -18.04 -16.96
C LYS A 246 -1.25 -18.19 -15.87
N GLN A 247 -1.84 -19.38 -15.68
CA GLN A 247 -2.74 -19.65 -14.56
C GLN A 247 -2.05 -19.46 -13.21
N ILE A 248 -0.90 -20.10 -13.00
CA ILE A 248 -0.09 -19.98 -11.78
C ILE A 248 0.30 -18.52 -11.54
N ARG A 249 0.83 -17.86 -12.57
CA ARG A 249 1.26 -16.46 -12.47
C ARG A 249 0.10 -15.53 -12.10
N SER A 250 -1.05 -15.68 -12.75
CA SER A 250 -2.26 -14.90 -12.44
C SER A 250 -2.71 -15.13 -11.00
N ALA A 251 -2.67 -16.37 -10.53
CA ALA A 251 -3.06 -16.70 -9.17
C ALA A 251 -2.13 -16.06 -8.12
N ILE A 252 -0.81 -16.23 -8.29
CA ILE A 252 0.21 -15.66 -7.41
C ILE A 252 0.16 -14.11 -7.42
N THR A 253 0.05 -13.50 -8.61
CA THR A 253 -0.05 -12.04 -8.73
C THR A 253 -1.25 -11.52 -7.95
N ASN A 254 -2.43 -12.12 -8.10
CA ASN A 254 -3.62 -11.65 -7.40
C ASN A 254 -3.62 -12.01 -5.91
N TYR A 255 -2.99 -13.12 -5.51
CA TYR A 255 -2.75 -13.43 -4.11
C TYR A 255 -2.02 -12.28 -3.39
N PHE A 256 -0.88 -11.83 -3.93
CA PHE A 256 -0.12 -10.73 -3.33
C PHE A 256 -0.87 -9.39 -3.39
N GLN A 257 -1.68 -9.16 -4.43
CA GLN A 257 -2.50 -7.94 -4.50
C GLN A 257 -3.67 -7.91 -3.51
N ILE A 258 -4.01 -9.03 -2.87
CA ILE A 258 -5.11 -9.14 -1.91
C ILE A 258 -4.60 -9.39 -0.49
N SER A 259 -3.72 -10.35 -0.32
CA SER A 259 -3.20 -10.80 0.98
C SER A 259 -2.31 -9.75 1.65
N LYS A 260 -2.32 -9.75 2.98
CA LYS A 260 -1.38 -8.96 3.81
C LYS A 260 0.09 -9.20 3.46
N HIS A 261 0.44 -10.33 2.86
CA HIS A 261 1.81 -10.64 2.46
C HIS A 261 2.32 -9.70 1.36
N GLY A 262 1.47 -9.25 0.44
CA GLY A 262 1.85 -8.22 -0.53
C GLY A 262 1.76 -6.79 0.00
N GLY A 263 1.57 -6.63 1.31
CA GLY A 263 1.55 -5.32 1.95
C GLY A 263 0.24 -4.57 1.76
N THR A 264 -0.91 -5.25 1.84
CA THR A 264 -2.24 -4.63 1.73
C THR A 264 -2.93 -4.43 3.08
N GLY A 265 -2.29 -4.85 4.18
CA GLY A 265 -2.94 -4.99 5.49
C GLY A 265 -4.01 -6.09 5.58
N GLY A 266 -4.20 -6.89 4.52
CA GLY A 266 -5.22 -7.94 4.42
C GLY A 266 -6.50 -7.45 3.74
N GLY A 267 -7.15 -8.39 3.05
CA GLY A 267 -8.39 -8.18 2.32
C GLY A 267 -8.34 -7.02 1.34
N ILE A 268 -7.26 -6.89 0.56
CA ILE A 268 -7.08 -5.86 -0.48
C ILE A 268 -7.39 -4.43 0.05
N PHE A 269 -6.80 -4.07 1.19
CA PHE A 269 -6.97 -2.80 1.92
C PHE A 269 -8.32 -2.57 2.63
N ARG A 270 -9.30 -3.49 2.52
CA ARG A 270 -10.60 -3.32 3.20
C ARG A 270 -10.45 -3.33 4.72
N ARG A 271 -9.49 -4.09 5.25
CA ARG A 271 -9.21 -4.11 6.70
C ARG A 271 -8.68 -2.75 7.19
N MET A 272 -7.75 -2.16 6.45
CA MET A 272 -7.22 -0.82 6.74
C MET A 272 -8.31 0.24 6.65
N TYR A 273 -9.13 0.21 5.60
CA TYR A 273 -10.23 1.17 5.45
C TYR A 273 -11.31 1.02 6.53
N GLY A 274 -11.65 -0.22 6.91
CA GLY A 274 -12.59 -0.46 8.01
C GLY A 274 -12.08 0.07 9.35
N ASN A 275 -10.80 -0.14 9.65
CA ASN A 275 -10.16 0.41 10.84
C ASN A 275 -10.08 1.95 10.82
N PHE A 276 -9.85 2.56 9.66
CA PHE A 276 -9.95 4.01 9.49
C PHE A 276 -11.34 4.54 9.88
N LEU A 277 -12.41 3.92 9.35
CA LEU A 277 -13.78 4.32 9.70
C LEU A 277 -14.07 4.15 11.19
N LYS A 278 -13.49 3.12 11.82
CA LYS A 278 -13.62 2.93 13.27
C LYS A 278 -12.88 4.00 14.06
N GLU A 279 -11.67 4.36 13.64
CA GLU A 279 -10.89 5.44 14.26
C GLU A 279 -11.62 6.78 14.13
N ALA A 280 -12.01 7.17 12.91
CA ALA A 280 -12.84 8.34 12.64
C ALA A 280 -14.14 8.33 13.45
N GLY A 281 -14.80 7.17 13.51
CA GLY A 281 -16.04 6.99 14.26
C GLY A 281 -15.88 7.22 15.76
N ASN A 282 -14.78 6.78 16.35
CA ASN A 282 -14.47 7.04 17.76
C ASN A 282 -14.14 8.51 18.01
N MET A 283 -13.37 9.16 17.13
CA MET A 283 -12.98 10.57 17.29
C MET A 283 -14.20 11.50 17.34
N TYR A 284 -15.19 11.26 16.48
CA TYR A 284 -16.37 12.14 16.33
C TYR A 284 -17.68 11.51 16.83
N GLN A 285 -17.59 10.41 17.59
CA GLN A 285 -18.76 9.70 18.16
C GLN A 285 -19.80 9.23 17.13
N ARG A 286 -19.33 8.94 15.90
CA ARG A 286 -20.12 8.47 14.76
C ARG A 286 -20.31 6.95 14.81
N LYS A 287 -21.37 6.52 15.52
CA LYS A 287 -21.75 5.09 15.67
C LYS A 287 -22.03 4.39 14.34
N ASP A 288 -22.51 5.14 13.35
CA ASP A 288 -22.69 4.70 11.98
C ASP A 288 -21.36 4.32 11.32
N TRP A 289 -20.33 5.17 11.43
CA TRP A 289 -18.99 4.88 10.90
C TRP A 289 -18.34 3.69 11.59
N LEU A 290 -18.50 3.56 12.91
CA LEU A 290 -18.01 2.39 13.65
C LEU A 290 -18.58 1.08 13.11
N SER A 291 -19.91 1.00 12.99
CA SER A 291 -20.59 -0.20 12.50
C SER A 291 -20.28 -0.50 11.03
N ILE A 292 -20.08 0.52 10.19
CA ILE A 292 -19.68 0.32 8.80
C ILE A 292 -18.21 -0.12 8.71
N GLY A 293 -17.35 0.41 9.57
CA GLY A 293 -15.95 -0.02 9.67
C GLY A 293 -15.83 -1.48 10.07
N GLU A 294 -16.66 -1.96 11.00
CA GLU A 294 -16.79 -3.39 11.34
C GLU A 294 -17.19 -4.22 10.12
N ALA A 295 -18.20 -3.79 9.36
CA ALA A 295 -18.61 -4.48 8.14
C ALA A 295 -17.48 -4.57 7.08
N TYR A 296 -16.63 -3.53 6.97
CA TYR A 296 -15.44 -3.59 6.11
C TYR A 296 -14.37 -4.55 6.62
N VAL A 297 -14.17 -4.63 7.94
CA VAL A 297 -13.28 -5.62 8.55
C VAL A 297 -13.79 -7.04 8.30
N GLU A 298 -15.10 -7.28 8.40
CA GLU A 298 -15.70 -8.57 8.03
C GLU A 298 -15.54 -8.88 6.54
N LEU A 299 -15.81 -7.91 5.66
CA LEU A 299 -15.59 -8.06 4.21
C LEU A 299 -14.12 -8.38 3.88
N SER A 300 -13.17 -7.84 4.65
CA SER A 300 -11.75 -8.14 4.43
C SER A 300 -11.41 -9.62 4.66
N VAL A 301 -12.12 -10.31 5.55
CA VAL A 301 -11.94 -11.76 5.78
C VAL A 301 -12.40 -12.58 4.58
N LEU A 302 -13.48 -12.17 3.90
CA LEU A 302 -13.90 -12.80 2.64
C LEU A 302 -12.83 -12.63 1.55
N TRP A 303 -12.22 -11.45 1.46
CA TRP A 303 -11.11 -11.21 0.54
C TRP A 303 -9.86 -12.02 0.91
N ASP A 304 -9.52 -12.17 2.19
CA ASP A 304 -8.44 -13.05 2.64
C ASP A 304 -8.73 -14.50 2.22
N THR A 305 -9.98 -14.96 2.35
CA THR A 305 -10.40 -16.29 1.87
C THR A 305 -10.21 -16.44 0.35
N ILE A 306 -10.53 -15.41 -0.44
CA ILE A 306 -10.30 -15.41 -1.89
C ILE A 306 -8.80 -15.50 -2.19
N ALA A 307 -7.95 -14.80 -1.44
CA ALA A 307 -6.50 -14.89 -1.57
C ALA A 307 -6.03 -16.32 -1.30
N ASP A 308 -6.47 -16.96 -0.22
CA ASP A 308 -6.09 -18.33 0.10
C ASP A 308 -6.50 -19.30 -1.03
N GLN A 309 -7.70 -19.13 -1.62
CA GLN A 309 -8.10 -19.94 -2.78
C GLN A 309 -7.22 -19.71 -4.02
N LEU A 310 -6.75 -18.48 -4.26
CA LEU A 310 -5.80 -18.18 -5.32
C LEU A 310 -4.45 -18.87 -5.05
N TRP A 311 -3.98 -18.84 -3.81
CA TRP A 311 -2.75 -19.52 -3.43
C TRP A 311 -2.85 -21.04 -3.63
N ASP A 312 -3.91 -21.67 -3.12
CA ASP A 312 -4.15 -23.10 -3.32
C ASP A 312 -4.25 -23.46 -4.81
N PHE A 313 -4.95 -22.64 -5.61
CA PHE A 313 -5.05 -22.84 -7.06
C PHE A 313 -3.68 -22.77 -7.75
N SER A 314 -2.77 -21.90 -7.28
CA SER A 314 -1.41 -21.82 -7.81
C SER A 314 -0.60 -23.11 -7.60
N ILE A 315 -0.92 -23.89 -6.57
CA ILE A 315 -0.24 -25.14 -6.21
C ILE A 315 -0.94 -26.35 -6.86
N GLU A 316 -2.25 -26.47 -6.63
CA GLU A 316 -3.04 -27.65 -6.97
C GLU A 316 -3.54 -27.65 -8.41
N GLN A 317 -3.73 -26.48 -9.01
CA GLN A 317 -4.27 -26.29 -10.37
C GLN A 317 -5.66 -26.90 -10.59
N ASP A 318 -6.44 -27.08 -9.53
CA ASP A 318 -7.82 -27.55 -9.60
C ASP A 318 -8.73 -26.49 -10.23
N GLN A 319 -9.19 -26.76 -11.45
CA GLN A 319 -10.06 -25.87 -12.23
C GLN A 319 -11.42 -25.62 -11.57
N SER A 320 -11.87 -26.51 -10.67
CA SER A 320 -13.12 -26.33 -9.92
C SER A 320 -13.07 -25.07 -9.04
N LYS A 321 -11.88 -24.70 -8.56
CA LYS A 321 -11.66 -23.49 -7.74
C LYS A 321 -11.96 -22.20 -8.49
N LEU A 322 -11.85 -22.17 -9.83
CA LEU A 322 -12.17 -20.95 -10.60
C LEU A 322 -13.63 -20.54 -10.43
N ASN A 323 -14.56 -21.50 -10.42
CA ASN A 323 -15.97 -21.23 -10.18
C ASN A 323 -16.23 -20.85 -8.72
N LYS A 324 -15.55 -21.50 -7.77
CA LYS A 324 -15.65 -21.16 -6.35
C LYS A 324 -15.17 -19.72 -6.09
N MET A 325 -14.00 -19.34 -6.60
CA MET A 325 -13.47 -17.99 -6.48
C MET A 325 -14.38 -16.97 -7.17
N SER A 326 -14.92 -17.29 -8.35
CA SER A 326 -15.92 -16.45 -9.03
C SER A 326 -17.10 -16.13 -8.12
N SER A 327 -17.70 -17.13 -7.48
CA SER A 327 -18.82 -16.95 -6.55
C SER A 327 -18.45 -16.12 -5.32
N LEU A 328 -17.28 -16.35 -4.72
CA LEU A 328 -16.80 -15.57 -3.57
C LEU A 328 -16.56 -14.10 -3.93
N ILE A 329 -15.97 -13.82 -5.09
CA ILE A 329 -15.78 -12.44 -5.57
C ILE A 329 -17.13 -11.77 -5.88
N ASP A 330 -18.10 -12.52 -6.40
CA ASP A 330 -19.45 -12.01 -6.63
C ASP A 330 -20.18 -11.67 -5.32
N GLU A 331 -20.01 -12.50 -4.30
CA GLU A 331 -20.48 -12.21 -2.94
C GLU A 331 -19.83 -10.95 -2.37
N ALA A 332 -18.51 -10.81 -2.52
CA ALA A 332 -17.77 -9.62 -2.10
C ALA A 332 -18.28 -8.36 -2.81
N TYR A 333 -18.60 -8.43 -4.10
CA TYR A 333 -19.22 -7.33 -4.85
C TYR A 333 -20.54 -6.87 -4.20
N TYR A 334 -21.50 -7.77 -3.97
CA TYR A 334 -22.79 -7.38 -3.39
C TYR A 334 -22.67 -6.86 -1.96
N LYS A 335 -21.77 -7.45 -1.16
CA LYS A 335 -21.49 -6.97 0.20
C LYS A 335 -20.89 -5.56 0.18
N GLU A 336 -19.87 -5.34 -0.65
CA GLU A 336 -19.17 -4.06 -0.73
C GLU A 336 -20.08 -2.95 -1.27
N GLU A 337 -20.90 -3.23 -2.28
CA GLU A 337 -21.89 -2.28 -2.81
C GLU A 337 -22.88 -1.82 -1.74
N LYS A 338 -23.43 -2.75 -0.94
CA LYS A 338 -24.34 -2.42 0.18
C LYS A 338 -23.65 -1.60 1.27
N ILE A 339 -22.42 -1.96 1.63
CA ILE A 339 -21.61 -1.23 2.61
C ILE A 339 -21.37 0.21 2.14
N LEU A 340 -20.97 0.39 0.88
CA LEU A 340 -20.72 1.70 0.28
C LEU A 340 -21.98 2.56 0.17
N GLN A 341 -23.11 2.00 -0.25
CA GLN A 341 -24.38 2.73 -0.30
C GLN A 341 -24.82 3.20 1.09
N ARG A 342 -24.65 2.35 2.11
CA ARG A 342 -24.91 2.72 3.50
C ARG A 342 -23.96 3.84 3.95
N LEU A 343 -22.66 3.71 3.66
CA LEU A 343 -21.65 4.72 4.00
C LEU A 343 -21.93 6.07 3.35
N LEU A 344 -22.26 6.07 2.06
CA LEU A 344 -22.65 7.28 1.34
C LEU A 344 -23.86 7.95 2.00
N LYS A 345 -24.93 7.19 2.27
CA LYS A 345 -26.16 7.71 2.87
C LYS A 345 -25.93 8.37 4.24
N VAL A 346 -25.20 7.71 5.14
CA VAL A 346 -24.97 8.24 6.50
C VAL A 346 -23.97 9.39 6.53
N THR A 347 -23.09 9.47 5.52
CA THR A 347 -22.08 10.52 5.43
C THR A 347 -22.65 11.77 4.77
N THR A 348 -23.54 11.65 3.78
CA THR A 348 -24.25 12.79 3.17
C THR A 348 -25.37 13.35 4.05
N GLY A 349 -26.04 12.51 4.84
CA GLY A 349 -27.18 12.90 5.67
C GLY A 349 -26.87 13.89 6.81
N ASN A 350 -25.60 14.16 7.08
CA ASN A 350 -25.14 15.13 8.08
C ASN A 350 -24.59 16.43 7.45
N VAL A 351 -24.67 16.59 6.13
CA VAL A 351 -24.37 17.85 5.44
C VAL A 351 -25.69 18.63 5.28
N VAL A 352 -26.28 19.06 6.41
CA VAL A 352 -27.45 19.96 6.43
C VAL A 352 -27.28 20.99 7.55
#